data_AF-A0A538G6A6-F1
#
_entry.id   AF-A0A538G6A6-F1
#
_cell.length_a   1.000
_cell.length_b   1.000
_cell.length_c   1.000
_cell.angle_alpha   90.00
_cell.angle_beta   90.00
_cell.angle_gamma   90.00
#
_symmetry.space_group_name_H-M   'P 1'
#
loop_
_entity.id
_entity.type
_entity.pdbx_description
1 polymer ?
#
loop_
_entity_poly.entity_id
_entity_poly.type
_entity_poly.pdbx_seq_one_letter_code
_entity_poly.pdbx_strand_id
1 'polypeptide(L)'
;MDSSIFPMRSRHYGIPNWPLGPHYLTVAGGARILEIPVAIWSVGRLKMPVAGGGYFRVLPRRVIERGLRSIADANRPAIVYCHPYEFNADELGEYSDVSRRVAATQGFGRASFAKRVGTVLPKLSFGRLSDVLAAWGLR
;
A
#
# COMPACT_ATOMS: atom_id res chain seq x y z
N MET A 1 6.19 -7.67 6.84
CA MET A 1 5.34 -6.66 6.19
C MET A 1 6.26 -5.66 5.54
N ASP A 2 6.45 -5.82 4.24
CA ASP A 2 7.28 -4.94 3.44
C ASP A 2 6.42 -4.11 2.47
N SER A 3 6.54 -2.79 2.59
CA SER A 3 5.84 -1.83 1.73
C SER A 3 6.55 -1.54 0.39
N SER A 4 7.59 -2.31 0.07
CA SER A 4 8.39 -2.26 -1.15
C SER A 4 8.24 -3.53 -1.98
N ILE A 5 7.65 -4.60 -1.44
CA ILE A 5 7.39 -5.82 -2.20
C ILE A 5 6.01 -5.75 -2.85
N PHE A 6 6.02 -5.49 -4.16
CA PHE A 6 4.84 -5.52 -5.00
C PHE A 6 5.02 -6.56 -6.12
N PRO A 7 3.95 -7.24 -6.56
CA PRO A 7 4.01 -8.23 -7.65
C PRO A 7 4.04 -7.56 -9.03
N MET A 8 4.80 -6.48 -9.15
CA MET A 8 5.09 -5.73 -10.37
C MET A 8 6.54 -5.26 -10.30
N ARG A 9 7.19 -5.09 -11.45
CA ARG A 9 8.51 -4.49 -11.50
C ARG A 9 8.37 -2.97 -11.60
N SER A 10 8.82 -2.24 -10.59
CA SER A 10 8.97 -0.78 -10.61
C SER A 10 10.46 -0.42 -10.71
N ARG A 11 10.75 0.82 -11.08
CA ARG A 11 12.13 1.35 -11.18
C ARG A 11 12.91 1.21 -9.86
N HIS A 12 12.22 1.25 -8.73
CA HIS A 12 12.84 1.28 -7.40
C HIS A 12 12.53 0.05 -6.55
N TYR A 13 11.60 -0.82 -6.96
CA TYR A 13 11.10 -1.91 -6.12
C TYR A 13 10.22 -2.91 -6.88
N GLY A 14 9.86 -4.00 -6.21
CA GLY A 14 8.86 -4.97 -6.65
C GLY A 14 9.43 -6.23 -7.31
N ILE A 15 8.84 -7.36 -6.92
CA ILE A 15 9.28 -8.70 -7.27
C ILE A 15 8.17 -9.34 -8.13
N PRO A 16 8.41 -9.60 -9.42
CA PRO A 16 7.42 -10.25 -10.28
C PRO A 16 6.89 -11.53 -9.66
N ASN A 17 5.59 -11.79 -9.83
CA ASN A 17 4.92 -12.99 -9.33
C ASN A 17 4.93 -13.18 -7.80
N TRP A 18 5.18 -12.12 -7.02
CA TRP A 18 5.07 -12.21 -5.55
C TRP A 18 3.68 -12.72 -5.11
N PRO A 19 3.61 -13.61 -4.10
CA PRO A 19 2.34 -14.11 -3.60
C PRO A 19 1.45 -12.99 -3.08
N LEU A 20 0.15 -13.15 -3.34
CA LEU A 20 -0.90 -12.19 -2.99
C LEU A 20 -1.49 -12.41 -1.59
N GLY A 21 -1.06 -13.48 -0.92
CA GLY A 21 -1.38 -13.79 0.46
C GLY A 21 -0.10 -14.01 1.29
N PRO A 22 -0.26 -14.12 2.62
CA PRO A 22 0.86 -14.33 3.52
C PRO A 22 1.62 -15.62 3.21
N HIS A 23 2.94 -15.57 3.36
CA HIS A 23 3.81 -16.74 3.15
C HIS A 23 5.12 -16.57 3.92
N TYR A 24 5.75 -17.70 4.25
CA TYR A 24 7.05 -17.68 4.91
C TYR A 24 8.17 -17.63 3.88
N LEU A 25 9.11 -16.72 4.08
CA LEU A 25 10.39 -16.68 3.41
C LEU A 25 11.42 -17.40 4.27
N THR A 26 12.23 -18.26 3.65
CA THR A 26 13.41 -18.84 4.31
C THR A 26 14.61 -17.95 4.03
N VAL A 27 15.23 -17.43 5.07
CA VAL A 27 16.43 -16.58 4.97
C VAL A 27 17.71 -17.40 5.20
N ALA A 28 18.86 -16.77 4.98
CA ALA A 28 20.16 -17.38 5.26
C ALA A 28 20.21 -17.91 6.70
N GLY A 29 20.73 -19.13 6.88
CA GLY A 29 20.75 -19.81 8.17
C GLY A 29 19.46 -20.58 8.52
N GLY A 30 18.48 -20.67 7.62
CA GLY A 30 17.28 -21.51 7.79
C GLY A 30 16.17 -20.87 8.63
N ALA A 31 16.38 -19.65 9.13
CA ALA A 31 15.33 -18.90 9.80
C ALA A 31 14.17 -18.57 8.84
N ARG A 32 12.96 -18.42 9.38
CA ARG A 32 11.75 -18.13 8.60
C ARG A 32 11.16 -16.78 8.99
N ILE A 33 10.83 -15.97 8.00
CA ILE A 33 10.16 -14.68 8.17
C ILE A 33 8.76 -14.79 7.56
N LEU A 34 7.74 -14.44 8.33
CA LEU A 34 6.39 -14.32 7.80
C LEU A 34 6.27 -13.00 7.04
N GLU A 35 6.03 -13.11 5.73
CA GLU A 35 5.78 -11.96 4.89
C GLU A 35 4.28 -11.83 4.59
N ILE A 36 3.77 -10.61 4.77
CA ILE A 36 2.35 -10.29 4.68
C ILE A 36 2.21 -9.18 3.65
N PRO A 37 1.56 -9.44 2.50
CA PRO A 37 1.51 -8.48 1.41
C PRO A 37 0.55 -7.33 1.70
N VAL A 38 0.90 -6.15 1.23
CA VAL A 38 -0.01 -4.99 1.20
C VAL A 38 -1.15 -5.16 0.19
N ALA A 39 -2.17 -4.31 0.26
CA ALA A 39 -3.36 -4.43 -0.59
C ALA A 39 -3.02 -4.30 -2.08
N ILE A 40 -3.14 -5.43 -2.80
CA ILE A 40 -2.93 -5.54 -4.24
C ILE A 40 -4.21 -6.02 -4.91
N TRP A 41 -4.76 -5.15 -5.76
CA TRP A 41 -5.93 -5.42 -6.56
C TRP A 41 -5.54 -6.12 -7.86
N SER A 42 -6.11 -7.30 -8.12
CA SER A 42 -5.84 -8.08 -9.33
C SER A 42 -6.98 -7.92 -10.32
N VAL A 43 -6.67 -7.46 -11.53
CA VAL A 43 -7.61 -7.34 -12.66
C VAL A 43 -7.03 -8.10 -13.85
N GLY A 44 -7.50 -9.33 -14.07
CA GLY A 44 -6.90 -10.24 -15.04
C GLY A 44 -5.42 -10.49 -14.72
N ARG A 45 -4.53 -10.15 -15.66
CA ARG A 45 -3.06 -10.25 -15.49
C ARG A 45 -2.43 -9.04 -14.80
N LEU A 46 -3.18 -7.94 -14.62
CA LEU A 46 -2.67 -6.72 -13.99
C LEU A 46 -2.81 -6.82 -12.47
N LYS A 47 -1.72 -6.58 -11.75
CA LYS A 47 -1.70 -6.56 -10.28
C LYS A 47 -1.37 -5.16 -9.79
N MET A 48 -2.38 -4.34 -9.50
CA MET A 48 -2.20 -2.94 -9.12
C MET A 48 -2.23 -2.78 -7.59
N PRO A 49 -1.18 -2.23 -6.97
CA PRO A 49 -1.21 -1.85 -5.57
C PRO A 49 -2.21 -0.71 -5.36
N VAL A 50 -3.04 -0.86 -4.33
CA VAL A 50 -4.03 0.13 -3.91
C VAL A 50 -3.83 0.53 -2.45
N ALA A 51 -2.68 0.17 -1.89
CA ALA A 51 -2.18 0.53 -0.56
C ALA A 51 -0.92 1.40 -0.67
N GLY A 52 -0.68 2.27 0.32
CA GLY A 52 0.47 3.16 0.36
C GLY A 52 0.10 4.57 -0.07
N GLY A 53 0.64 5.59 0.59
CA GLY A 53 0.12 6.94 0.38
C GLY A 53 0.46 7.56 -0.98
N GLY A 54 1.52 7.11 -1.66
CA GLY A 54 1.76 7.46 -3.06
C GLY A 54 0.58 7.09 -3.98
N TYR A 55 0.00 5.91 -3.80
CA TYR A 55 -1.18 5.47 -4.55
C TYR A 55 -2.43 6.28 -4.17
N PHE A 56 -2.60 6.62 -2.88
CA PHE A 56 -3.68 7.51 -2.43
C PHE A 56 -3.57 8.94 -2.98
N ARG A 57 -2.35 9.42 -3.25
CA ARG A 57 -2.09 10.73 -3.89
C ARG A 57 -2.39 10.71 -5.38
N VAL A 58 -1.97 9.67 -6.09
CA VAL A 58 -2.02 9.64 -7.56
C VAL A 58 -3.30 9.01 -8.11
N LEU A 59 -3.76 7.88 -7.55
CA LEU A 59 -4.88 7.14 -8.12
C LEU A 59 -6.22 7.84 -7.85
N PRO A 60 -7.18 7.77 -8.79
CA PRO A 60 -8.53 8.24 -8.54
C PRO A 60 -9.17 7.51 -7.36
N ARG A 61 -9.89 8.24 -6.50
CA ARG A 61 -10.58 7.66 -5.33
C ARG A 61 -11.41 6.41 -5.66
N ARG A 62 -12.17 6.45 -6.77
CA ARG A 62 -13.02 5.34 -7.21
C ARG A 62 -12.22 4.06 -7.49
N VAL A 63 -10.99 4.21 -7.98
CA VAL A 63 -10.08 3.08 -8.25
C VAL A 63 -9.63 2.44 -6.93
N ILE A 64 -9.23 3.24 -5.95
CA ILE A 64 -8.83 2.76 -4.62
C ILE A 64 -10.00 2.06 -3.93
N GLU A 65 -11.17 2.69 -3.88
CA GLU A 65 -12.35 2.09 -3.23
C GLU A 65 -12.77 0.78 -3.92
N ARG A 66 -12.76 0.74 -5.26
CA ARG A 66 -13.07 -0.49 -6.01
C ARG A 66 -12.04 -1.58 -5.76
N GLY A 67 -10.76 -1.23 -5.73
CA GLY A 67 -9.70 -2.19 -5.49
C GLY A 67 -9.77 -2.79 -4.09
N LEU A 68 -9.96 -1.96 -3.06
CA LEU A 68 -10.09 -2.43 -1.68
C LEU A 68 -11.34 -3.29 -1.47
N ARG A 69 -12.49 -2.90 -2.05
CA ARG A 69 -13.70 -3.75 -2.05
C ARG A 69 -13.46 -5.09 -2.73
N SER A 70 -12.90 -5.09 -3.94
CA SER A 70 -12.61 -6.33 -4.68
C SER A 70 -11.63 -7.25 -3.96
N ILE A 71 -10.70 -6.70 -3.19
CA ILE A 71 -9.78 -7.47 -2.33
C ILE A 71 -10.55 -8.11 -1.17
N ALA A 72 -11.41 -7.34 -0.50
CA ALA A 72 -12.27 -7.85 0.57
C ALA A 72 -13.25 -8.93 0.08
N ASP A 73 -13.91 -8.73 -1.08
CA ASP A 73 -14.83 -9.68 -1.70
C ASP A 73 -14.13 -11.01 -2.08
N ALA A 74 -12.82 -10.97 -2.30
CA ALA A 74 -12.00 -12.15 -2.54
C ALA A 74 -11.56 -12.86 -1.25
N ASN A 75 -12.11 -12.49 -0.08
CA ASN A 75 -11.73 -12.96 1.25
C ASN A 75 -10.23 -12.79 1.56
N ARG A 76 -9.64 -11.72 1.01
CA ARG A 76 -8.24 -11.35 1.27
C ARG A 76 -8.26 -10.07 2.11
N PRO A 77 -8.05 -10.13 3.43
CA PRO A 77 -7.95 -8.92 4.23
C PRO A 77 -6.93 -7.93 3.66
N ALA A 78 -7.38 -6.70 3.39
CA ALA A 78 -6.55 -5.66 2.80
C ALA A 78 -5.71 -4.95 3.87
N ILE A 79 -4.41 -4.79 3.59
CA ILE A 79 -3.50 -4.01 4.44
C ILE A 79 -3.11 -2.74 3.72
N VAL A 80 -3.40 -1.60 4.33
CA VAL A 80 -3.02 -0.27 3.85
C VAL A 80 -2.05 0.38 4.83
N TYR A 81 -1.14 1.22 4.31
CA TYR A 81 -0.19 1.99 5.10
C TYR A 81 -0.05 3.39 4.52
N CYS A 82 0.46 4.31 5.33
CA CYS A 82 0.85 5.65 4.93
C CYS A 82 1.97 6.15 5.84
N HIS A 83 2.76 7.09 5.35
CA HIS A 83 3.81 7.73 6.14
C HIS A 83 3.27 8.99 6.81
N PRO A 84 3.76 9.36 8.01
CA PRO A 84 3.35 10.59 8.68
C PRO A 84 3.50 11.84 7.80
N TYR A 85 4.58 11.92 7.02
CA TYR A 85 4.83 13.05 6.12
C TYR A 85 3.78 13.21 5.02
N GLU A 86 3.00 12.18 4.69
CA GLU A 86 2.00 12.28 3.62
C GLU A 86 0.81 13.18 4.03
N PHE A 87 0.64 13.40 5.34
CA PHE A 87 -0.35 14.33 5.88
C PHE A 87 0.14 15.78 5.95
N ASN A 88 1.44 16.03 5.82
CA ASN A 88 2.00 17.38 5.76
C ASN A 88 2.11 17.82 4.29
N ALA A 89 1.25 18.76 3.89
CA ALA A 89 1.25 19.31 2.53
C ALA A 89 2.49 20.17 2.25
N ASP A 90 3.06 20.77 3.30
CA ASP A 90 4.09 21.80 3.22
C ASP A 90 5.51 21.24 3.48
N GLU A 91 5.64 19.96 3.82
CA GLU A 91 6.93 19.33 4.20
C GLU A 91 8.05 19.55 3.17
N LEU A 92 7.75 19.62 1.87
CA LEU A 92 8.79 19.89 0.86
C LEU A 92 9.36 21.32 0.93
N GLY A 93 8.57 22.27 1.42
CA GLY A 93 8.99 23.65 1.62
C GLY A 93 9.91 23.85 2.83
N GLU A 94 9.98 22.86 3.72
CA GLU A 94 10.88 22.88 4.88
C GLU A 94 12.35 22.58 4.50
N TYR A 95 12.59 22.09 3.28
CA TYR A 95 13.91 21.73 2.79
C TYR A 95 14.42 22.74 1.75
N SER A 96 15.67 23.18 1.90
CA SER A 96 16.30 24.16 1.00
C SER A 96 16.78 23.56 -0.33
N ASP A 97 17.14 22.27 -0.36
CA ASP A 97 17.82 21.61 -1.49
C ASP A 97 16.98 20.51 -2.16
N VAL A 98 15.71 20.78 -2.43
CA VAL A 98 14.85 19.82 -3.15
C VAL A 98 14.88 20.11 -4.65
N SER A 99 15.36 19.15 -5.44
CA SER A 99 15.30 19.26 -6.90
C SER A 99 13.85 19.42 -7.40
N ARG A 100 13.65 20.23 -8.45
CA ARG A 100 12.31 20.46 -9.04
C ARG A 100 11.59 19.16 -9.43
N ARG A 101 12.34 18.14 -9.85
CA ARG A 101 11.79 16.83 -10.19
C ARG A 101 11.22 16.11 -8.96
N VAL A 102 11.95 16.10 -7.85
CA VAL A 102 11.48 15.51 -6.59
C VAL A 102 10.31 16.31 -6.04
N ALA A 103 10.37 17.65 -6.08
CA ALA A 103 9.27 18.49 -5.65
C ALA A 103 7.98 18.21 -6.45
N ALA A 104 8.10 18.04 -7.77
CA ALA A 104 6.95 17.69 -8.61
C ALA A 104 6.40 16.29 -8.31
N THR A 105 7.26 15.25 -8.27
CA THR A 105 6.80 13.87 -8.10
C THR A 105 6.31 13.58 -6.69
N GLN A 106 6.97 14.13 -5.66
CA GLN A 106 6.58 13.95 -4.27
C GLN A 106 5.56 14.98 -3.79
N GLY A 107 5.45 16.15 -4.41
CA GLY A 107 4.43 17.15 -4.09
C GLY A 107 3.05 16.81 -4.66
N PHE A 108 3.00 16.11 -5.79
CA PHE A 108 1.74 15.80 -6.47
C PHE A 108 0.75 15.07 -5.54
N GLY A 109 -0.47 15.60 -5.48
CA GLY A 109 -1.59 15.01 -4.74
C GLY A 109 -1.55 15.16 -3.21
N ARG A 110 -0.46 15.69 -2.61
CA ARG A 110 -0.29 15.80 -1.15
C ARG A 110 -1.36 16.63 -0.46
N ALA A 111 -1.66 17.83 -0.98
CA ALA A 111 -2.68 18.70 -0.39
C ALA A 111 -4.07 18.03 -0.29
N SER A 112 -4.34 17.03 -1.13
CA SER A 112 -5.60 16.28 -1.11
C SER A 112 -5.55 14.98 -0.30
N PHE A 113 -4.38 14.57 0.18
CA PHE A 113 -4.16 13.26 0.79
C PHE A 113 -5.01 13.07 2.04
N ALA A 114 -4.90 13.97 3.02
CA ALA A 114 -5.67 13.88 4.27
C ALA A 114 -7.19 13.83 4.01
N LYS A 115 -7.69 14.67 3.10
CA LYS A 115 -9.11 14.67 2.69
C LYS A 115 -9.53 13.35 2.06
N ARG A 116 -8.69 12.77 1.19
CA ARG A 116 -8.97 11.47 0.54
C ARG A 116 -9.00 10.35 1.56
N VAL A 117 -8.01 10.28 2.44
CA VAL A 117 -7.95 9.31 3.55
C VAL A 117 -9.22 9.40 4.40
N GLY A 118 -9.59 10.60 4.83
CA GLY A 118 -10.82 10.85 5.59
C GLY A 118 -12.12 10.54 4.85
N THR A 119 -12.10 10.40 3.51
CA THR A 119 -13.28 10.00 2.72
C THR A 119 -13.33 8.49 2.45
N VAL A 120 -12.17 7.86 2.25
CA VAL A 120 -12.06 6.45 1.83
C VAL A 120 -12.09 5.52 3.03
N LEU A 121 -11.26 5.78 4.05
CA LEU A 121 -11.12 4.85 5.17
C LEU A 121 -12.44 4.64 5.92
N PRO A 122 -13.27 5.65 6.23
CA PRO A 122 -14.52 5.41 6.95
C PRO A 122 -15.52 4.49 6.25
N LYS A 123 -15.35 4.21 4.96
CA LYS A 123 -16.19 3.29 4.18
C LYS A 123 -15.75 1.83 4.28
N LEU A 124 -14.67 1.56 5.01
CA LEU A 124 -14.05 0.25 5.15
C LEU A 124 -14.10 -0.16 6.61
N SER A 125 -14.14 -1.48 6.86
CA SER A 125 -14.00 -2.03 8.21
C SER A 125 -12.52 -2.21 8.55
N PHE A 126 -12.09 -1.66 9.67
CA PHE A 126 -10.73 -1.83 10.21
C PHE A 126 -10.77 -2.70 11.46
N GLY A 127 -9.70 -3.49 11.64
CA GLY A 127 -9.50 -4.35 12.79
C GLY A 127 -8.03 -4.39 13.18
N ARG A 128 -7.69 -5.19 14.19
CA ARG A 128 -6.29 -5.37 14.57
C ARG A 128 -5.58 -6.21 13.51
N LEU A 129 -4.28 -6.04 13.40
CA LEU A 129 -3.45 -6.89 12.53
C LEU A 129 -3.57 -8.37 12.92
N SER A 130 -3.70 -8.68 14.21
CA SER A 130 -3.94 -10.05 14.68
C SER A 130 -5.20 -10.67 14.07
N ASP A 131 -6.27 -9.89 13.94
CA ASP A 131 -7.54 -10.36 13.41
C ASP A 131 -7.43 -10.60 11.91
N VAL A 132 -6.68 -9.73 11.21
CA VAL A 132 -6.32 -9.90 9.81
C VAL A 132 -5.50 -11.17 9.60
N LEU A 133 -4.47 -11.41 10.43
CA LEU A 133 -3.67 -12.62 10.38
C LEU A 133 -4.49 -13.88 10.62
N ALA A 134 -5.37 -13.86 11.63
CA ALA A 134 -6.27 -14.95 11.92
C ALA A 134 -7.24 -15.22 10.76
N ALA A 135 -7.75 -14.18 10.10
CA ALA A 135 -8.60 -14.31 8.91
C ALA A 135 -7.85 -14.90 7.70
N TRP A 136 -6.53 -14.74 7.64
CA TRP A 136 -5.66 -15.43 6.68
C TRP A 136 -5.32 -16.88 7.08
N GLY A 137 -5.82 -17.37 8.23
CA GLY A 137 -5.52 -18.70 8.74
C GLY A 137 -4.15 -18.82 9.43
N LEU A 138 -3.52 -17.69 9.75
CA LEU A 138 -2.26 -17.65 10.49
C LEU A 138 -2.54 -17.38 11.97
N ARG A 139 -2.10 -18.29 12.83
CA ARG A 139 -2.15 -18.15 14.29
C ARG A 139 -0.73 -18.07 14.85
#